data_AF-A0A2T2TZ78-F1
#
_entry.id   AF-A0A2T2TZ78-F1
#
_cell.length_a   1.000
_cell.length_b   1.000
_cell.length_c   1.000
_cell.angle_alpha   90.00
_cell.angle_beta   90.00
_cell.angle_gamma   90.00
#
_symmetry.space_group_name_H-M   'P 1'
#
loop_
_entity.id
_entity.type
_entity.pdbx_description
1 polymer ?
#
loop_
_entity_poly.entity_id
_entity_poly.type
_entity_poly.pdbx_seq_one_letter_code
_entity_poly.pdbx_strand_id
1 'polypeptide(L)'
;MKWFVSPLLTPWVLTVLLMSVGAAEVQAQTPVSCNTSYAEAEDAYFAADFETAAALLRPCAQEPSLRDSTRTRMYRLLSFVYLGQNDQAAARRAVESLLDLQPSYRPNPAQDRPDFVSLVRTAKEERRAAASADDEGRNWLRWTLGLTAAALGTAAVLLFGDGGSGDGSDSLPPPPAPE
;
A
#
# COMPACT_ATOMS: atom_id res chain seq x y z
N MET A 1 67.98 10.07 -57.16
CA MET A 1 68.79 10.89 -56.24
C MET A 1 68.05 10.99 -54.91
N LYS A 2 68.68 10.49 -53.82
CA LYS A 2 68.49 10.80 -52.37
C LYS A 2 67.03 10.77 -51.82
N TRP A 3 66.54 9.73 -51.14
CA TRP A 3 66.84 9.26 -49.76
C TRP A 3 66.93 10.37 -48.69
N PHE A 4 65.95 10.45 -47.79
CA PHE A 4 65.97 11.08 -46.44
C PHE A 4 64.78 10.47 -45.65
N VAL A 5 64.94 9.43 -44.82
CA VAL A 5 65.56 9.34 -43.47
C VAL A 5 64.82 10.17 -42.42
N SER A 6 64.00 9.48 -41.62
CA SER A 6 63.44 9.94 -40.34
C SER A 6 64.53 10.06 -39.25
N PRO A 7 64.29 10.91 -38.25
CA PRO A 7 64.43 10.47 -36.85
C PRO A 7 63.26 10.98 -35.99
N LEU A 8 62.61 10.11 -35.20
CA LEU A 8 62.95 9.73 -33.83
C LEU A 8 62.70 10.84 -32.77
N LEU A 9 61.80 10.51 -31.84
CA LEU A 9 61.78 10.91 -30.42
C LEU A 9 61.44 12.37 -30.05
N THR A 10 60.23 12.55 -29.53
CA THR A 10 60.04 13.31 -28.27
C THR A 10 58.80 12.81 -27.52
N PRO A 11 58.91 11.76 -26.68
CA PRO A 11 57.84 11.29 -25.81
C PRO A 11 57.88 12.02 -24.45
N TRP A 12 57.88 13.36 -24.45
CA TRP A 12 58.09 14.17 -23.23
C TRP A 12 57.16 15.38 -23.12
N VAL A 13 55.92 15.30 -23.63
CA VAL A 13 54.91 16.36 -23.43
C VAL A 13 53.62 15.82 -22.76
N LEU A 14 53.58 14.54 -22.38
CA LEU A 14 52.36 13.90 -21.87
C LEU A 14 52.35 13.69 -20.34
N THR A 15 52.97 14.59 -19.56
CA THR A 15 53.15 14.40 -18.12
C THR A 15 52.89 15.63 -17.24
N VAL A 16 52.11 16.63 -17.68
CA VAL A 16 51.70 17.75 -16.79
C VAL A 16 50.28 18.29 -17.11
N LEU A 17 49.30 17.43 -17.46
CA LEU A 17 47.89 17.79 -17.24
C LEU A 17 47.45 17.20 -15.90
N LEU A 18 47.96 17.89 -14.89
CA LEU A 18 47.68 17.79 -13.47
C LEU A 18 46.16 17.75 -13.22
N MET A 19 45.70 16.65 -12.62
CA MET A 19 44.94 16.67 -11.37
C MET A 19 43.93 17.82 -11.23
N SER A 20 42.89 17.84 -12.06
CA SER A 20 41.59 18.39 -11.64
C SER A 20 40.80 17.29 -10.95
N VAL A 21 41.33 16.80 -9.82
CA VAL A 21 40.52 16.07 -8.84
C VAL A 21 39.63 17.14 -8.22
N GLY A 22 38.48 17.38 -8.86
CA GLY A 22 37.42 18.18 -8.26
C GLY A 22 37.08 17.55 -6.92
N ALA A 23 37.25 18.31 -5.85
CA ALA A 23 36.62 17.99 -4.59
C ALA A 23 35.12 17.85 -4.87
N ALA A 24 34.64 16.62 -4.94
CA ALA A 24 33.21 16.37 -4.83
C ALA A 24 32.86 16.81 -3.42
N GLU A 25 32.34 18.02 -3.29
CA GLU A 25 31.65 18.42 -2.08
C GLU A 25 30.47 17.46 -1.95
N VAL A 26 30.66 16.43 -1.13
CA VAL A 26 29.56 15.63 -0.60
C VAL A 26 28.78 16.60 0.26
N GLN A 27 27.86 17.33 -0.36
CA GLN A 27 26.85 18.05 0.38
C GLN A 27 26.15 17.00 1.24
N ALA A 28 26.47 17.00 2.53
CA ALA A 28 25.70 16.32 3.54
C ALA A 28 24.31 16.96 3.48
N GLN A 29 23.44 16.41 2.62
CA GLN A 29 22.09 16.91 2.47
C GLN A 29 21.45 16.77 3.84
N THR A 30 21.18 17.92 4.46
CA THR A 30 20.42 17.98 5.70
C THR A 30 19.16 17.15 5.48
N PRO A 31 18.88 16.15 6.35
CA PRO A 31 17.71 15.30 6.15
C PRO A 31 16.48 16.20 6.04
N VAL A 32 15.88 16.24 4.85
CA VAL A 32 14.69 17.06 4.58
C VAL A 32 13.60 16.57 5.51
N SER A 33 13.05 17.48 6.32
CA SER A 33 11.98 17.12 7.24
C SER A 33 10.72 16.77 6.46
N CYS A 34 9.91 15.84 6.94
CA CYS A 34 8.65 15.51 6.28
C CYS A 34 7.67 16.71 6.20
N ASN A 35 7.77 17.68 7.09
CA ASN A 35 6.99 18.91 6.96
C ASN A 35 7.46 19.74 5.75
N THR A 36 8.76 19.81 5.52
CA THR A 36 9.34 20.48 4.34
C THR A 36 8.96 19.74 3.07
N SER A 37 9.10 18.42 3.02
CA SER A 37 8.70 17.61 1.86
C SER A 37 7.21 17.75 1.54
N TYR A 38 6.35 17.90 2.56
CA TYR A 38 4.93 18.13 2.35
C TYR A 38 4.66 19.49 1.70
N ALA A 39 5.32 20.56 2.17
CA ALA A 39 5.16 21.90 1.59
C ALA A 39 5.65 21.93 0.13
N GLU A 40 6.82 21.37 -0.14
CA GLU A 40 7.36 21.25 -1.50
C GLU A 40 6.45 20.40 -2.41
N ALA A 41 5.83 19.36 -1.87
CA ALA A 41 4.87 18.54 -2.61
C ALA A 41 3.55 19.27 -2.90
N GLU A 42 3.08 20.13 -2.00
CA GLU A 42 1.92 21.00 -2.26
C GLU A 42 2.24 21.96 -3.42
N ASP A 43 3.41 22.59 -3.40
CA ASP A 43 3.85 23.48 -4.48
C ASP A 43 3.94 22.72 -5.83
N ALA A 44 4.54 21.52 -5.82
CA ALA A 44 4.62 20.67 -7.00
C ALA A 44 3.23 20.24 -7.51
N TYR A 45 2.30 19.90 -6.61
CA TYR A 45 0.92 19.59 -6.96
C TYR A 45 0.22 20.77 -7.65
N PHE A 46 0.36 21.98 -7.12
CA PHE A 46 -0.22 23.19 -7.74
C PHE A 46 0.44 23.56 -9.06
N ALA A 47 1.71 23.20 -9.26
CA ALA A 47 2.42 23.32 -10.52
C ALA A 47 2.07 22.19 -11.53
N ALA A 48 1.19 21.25 -11.16
CA ALA A 48 0.87 20.04 -11.90
C ALA A 48 2.08 19.11 -12.16
N ASP A 49 3.15 19.25 -11.37
CA ASP A 49 4.27 18.30 -11.32
C ASP A 49 3.93 17.18 -10.33
N PHE A 50 3.04 16.29 -10.78
CA PHE A 50 2.48 15.25 -9.95
C PHE A 50 3.51 14.16 -9.61
N GLU A 51 4.46 13.90 -10.49
CA GLU A 51 5.55 12.94 -10.30
C GLU A 51 6.45 13.39 -9.15
N THR A 52 6.87 14.66 -9.16
CA THR A 52 7.67 15.25 -8.06
C THR A 52 6.88 15.26 -6.76
N ALA A 53 5.61 15.68 -6.79
CA ALA A 53 4.75 15.66 -5.60
C ALA A 53 4.64 14.25 -4.99
N ALA A 54 4.42 13.21 -5.82
CA ALA A 54 4.35 11.84 -5.35
C ALA A 54 5.70 11.32 -4.84
N ALA A 55 6.83 11.74 -5.42
CA ALA A 55 8.16 11.38 -4.96
C ALA A 55 8.48 11.97 -3.58
N LEU A 56 8.08 13.22 -3.33
CA LEU A 56 8.26 13.91 -2.05
C LEU A 56 7.38 13.34 -0.93
N LEU A 57 6.14 12.97 -1.24
CA LEU A 57 5.17 12.51 -0.23
C LEU A 57 5.35 11.05 0.21
N ARG A 58 5.68 10.14 -0.72
CA ARG A 58 5.67 8.69 -0.44
C ARG A 58 6.55 8.26 0.73
N PRO A 59 7.83 8.69 0.83
CA PRO A 59 8.69 8.28 1.94
C PRO A 59 8.11 8.67 3.30
N CYS A 60 7.56 9.88 3.39
CA CYS A 60 6.96 10.40 4.61
C CYS A 60 5.60 9.77 4.93
N ALA A 61 4.77 9.49 3.94
CA ALA A 61 3.49 8.82 4.17
C ALA A 61 3.66 7.41 4.74
N GLN A 62 4.75 6.73 4.34
CA GLN A 62 5.03 5.34 4.69
C GLN A 62 5.90 5.19 5.96
N GLU A 63 6.45 6.28 6.49
CA GLU A 63 7.30 6.26 7.68
C GLU A 63 6.49 5.93 8.95
N PRO A 64 6.65 4.74 9.56
CA PRO A 64 5.83 4.31 10.69
C PRO A 64 6.12 5.10 11.98
N SER A 65 7.28 5.75 12.09
CA SER A 65 7.61 6.57 13.26
C SER A 65 6.90 7.94 13.27
N LEU A 66 6.31 8.36 12.15
CA LEU A 66 5.54 9.60 12.08
C LEU A 66 4.13 9.42 12.64
N ARG A 67 3.60 10.51 13.20
CA ARG A 67 2.23 10.56 13.72
C ARG A 67 1.21 10.28 12.61
N ASP A 68 0.19 9.49 12.95
CA ASP A 68 -0.90 9.14 12.02
C ASP A 68 -1.60 10.36 11.43
N SER A 69 -1.75 11.46 12.18
CA SER A 69 -2.33 12.70 11.65
C SER A 69 -1.50 13.32 10.53
N THR A 70 -0.17 13.29 10.65
CA THR A 70 0.74 13.75 9.60
C THR A 70 0.66 12.85 8.37
N ARG A 71 0.73 11.52 8.58
CA ARG A 71 0.63 10.54 7.49
C ARG A 71 -0.72 10.59 6.78
N THR A 72 -1.80 10.82 7.53
CA THR A 72 -3.15 11.03 6.98
C THR A 72 -3.19 12.24 6.04
N ARG A 73 -2.57 13.36 6.42
CA ARG A 73 -2.46 14.55 5.55
C ARG A 73 -1.68 14.23 4.27
N MET A 74 -0.60 13.46 4.37
CA MET A 74 0.21 13.03 3.23
C MET A 74 -0.59 12.14 2.27
N TYR A 75 -1.28 11.12 2.79
CA TYR A 75 -2.11 10.23 1.96
C TYR A 75 -3.28 10.96 1.31
N ARG A 76 -3.85 11.97 1.98
CA ARG A 76 -4.86 12.85 1.37
C ARG A 76 -4.28 13.56 0.15
N LEU A 77 -3.14 14.22 0.27
CA LEU A 77 -2.51 14.90 -0.87
C LEU A 77 -2.07 13.92 -1.96
N LEU A 78 -1.51 12.76 -1.60
CA LEU A 78 -1.19 11.69 -2.57
C LEU A 78 -2.41 11.25 -3.37
N SER A 79 -3.57 11.12 -2.74
CA SER A 79 -4.80 10.77 -3.47
C SER A 79 -5.18 11.83 -4.51
N PHE A 80 -5.00 13.12 -4.21
CA PHE A 80 -5.23 14.20 -5.17
C PHE A 80 -4.20 14.21 -6.29
N VAL A 81 -2.94 13.95 -5.96
CA VAL A 81 -1.84 13.81 -6.92
C VAL A 81 -2.16 12.68 -7.91
N TYR A 82 -2.53 11.50 -7.43
CA TYR A 82 -2.88 10.37 -8.30
C TYR A 82 -4.15 10.61 -9.12
N LEU A 83 -5.16 11.29 -8.55
CA LEU A 83 -6.32 11.75 -9.33
C LEU A 83 -5.93 12.75 -10.43
N GLY A 84 -4.94 13.62 -10.18
CA GLY A 84 -4.36 14.52 -11.19
C GLY A 84 -3.67 13.77 -12.33
N GLN A 85 -3.00 12.65 -12.01
CA GLN A 85 -2.37 11.75 -12.98
C GLN A 85 -3.36 10.83 -13.72
N ASN A 86 -4.65 10.85 -13.36
CA ASN A 86 -5.65 9.86 -13.79
C ASN A 86 -5.33 8.41 -13.36
N ASP A 87 -4.47 8.21 -12.36
CA ASP A 87 -4.21 6.89 -11.77
C ASP A 87 -5.21 6.60 -10.65
N GLN A 88 -6.40 6.12 -11.05
CA GLN A 88 -7.49 5.78 -10.12
C GLN A 88 -7.09 4.67 -9.15
N ALA A 89 -6.26 3.72 -9.57
CA ALA A 89 -5.85 2.59 -8.73
C ALA A 89 -4.88 3.03 -7.62
N ALA A 90 -3.94 3.93 -7.92
CA ALA A 90 -3.08 4.52 -6.91
C ALA A 90 -3.84 5.47 -5.98
N ALA A 91 -4.77 6.28 -6.51
CA ALA A 91 -5.63 7.15 -5.71
C ALA A 91 -6.45 6.34 -4.69
N ARG A 92 -7.08 5.24 -5.13
CA ARG A 92 -7.81 4.32 -4.26
C ARG A 92 -6.93 3.75 -3.14
N ARG A 93 -5.74 3.24 -3.47
CA ARG A 93 -4.80 2.70 -2.46
C ARG A 93 -4.36 3.76 -1.45
N ALA A 94 -4.14 5.00 -1.88
CA ALA A 94 -3.83 6.10 -0.98
C ALA A 94 -5.01 6.42 -0.03
N VAL A 95 -6.25 6.39 -0.54
CA VAL A 95 -7.46 6.54 0.27
C VAL A 95 -7.63 5.39 1.27
N GLU A 96 -7.37 4.15 0.86
CA GLU A 96 -7.41 3.00 1.76
C GLU A 96 -6.37 3.13 2.88
N SER A 97 -5.12 3.50 2.53
CA SER A 97 -4.06 3.77 3.51
C SER A 97 -4.43 4.91 4.47
N LEU A 98 -5.10 5.94 3.97
CA LEU A 98 -5.65 7.02 4.79
C LEU A 98 -6.68 6.49 5.79
N LEU A 99 -7.61 5.63 5.33
CA LEU A 99 -8.66 5.07 6.18
C LEU A 99 -8.15 4.03 7.18
N ASP A 100 -7.00 3.41 6.92
CA ASP A 100 -6.31 2.56 7.89
C ASP A 100 -5.78 3.36 9.08
N LEU A 101 -5.27 4.57 8.82
CA LEU A 101 -4.79 5.47 9.87
C LEU A 101 -5.94 6.20 10.57
N GLN A 102 -6.95 6.63 9.80
CA GLN A 102 -8.09 7.39 10.32
C GLN A 102 -9.43 6.87 9.77
N PRO A 103 -10.01 5.80 10.37
CA PRO A 103 -11.28 5.23 9.91
C PRO A 103 -12.46 6.20 9.93
N SER A 104 -12.42 7.18 10.84
CA SER A 104 -13.45 8.20 11.01
C SER A 104 -13.33 9.40 10.06
N TYR A 105 -12.30 9.45 9.20
CA TYR A 105 -12.03 10.57 8.31
C TYR A 105 -13.25 10.96 7.47
N ARG A 106 -13.53 12.26 7.32
CA ARG A 106 -14.61 12.77 6.49
C ARG A 106 -14.09 13.83 5.52
N PRO A 107 -14.23 13.61 4.19
CA PRO A 107 -14.02 14.67 3.21
C PRO A 107 -14.98 15.83 3.45
N ASN A 108 -14.56 17.04 3.07
CA ASN A 108 -15.41 18.20 3.02
C ASN A 108 -15.93 18.39 1.59
N PRO A 109 -17.20 18.07 1.28
CA PRO A 109 -17.71 18.13 -0.09
C PRO A 109 -17.77 19.54 -0.68
N ALA A 110 -17.64 20.59 0.14
CA ALA A 110 -17.58 21.97 -0.34
C ALA A 110 -16.17 22.43 -0.75
N GLN A 111 -15.12 21.70 -0.32
CA GLN A 111 -13.72 22.05 -0.58
C GLN A 111 -12.98 20.97 -1.39
N ASP A 112 -13.37 19.71 -1.19
CA ASP A 112 -12.74 18.56 -1.83
C ASP A 112 -13.35 18.27 -3.19
N ARG A 113 -12.51 17.73 -4.09
CA ARG A 113 -12.95 17.33 -5.42
C ARG A 113 -14.00 16.20 -5.32
N PRO A 114 -15.05 16.23 -6.17
CA PRO A 114 -16.10 15.21 -6.17
C PRO A 114 -15.60 13.77 -6.35
N ASP A 115 -14.56 13.57 -7.16
CA ASP A 115 -13.94 12.26 -7.40
C ASP A 115 -13.31 11.69 -6.12
N PHE A 116 -12.54 12.49 -5.37
CA PHE A 116 -12.01 12.08 -4.07
C PHE A 116 -13.11 11.74 -3.05
N VAL A 117 -14.16 12.57 -2.98
CA VAL A 117 -15.30 12.33 -2.10
C VAL A 117 -15.94 10.97 -2.43
N SER A 118 -16.07 10.67 -3.72
CA SER A 118 -16.63 9.40 -4.19
C SER A 118 -15.73 8.20 -3.82
N LEU A 119 -14.41 8.32 -3.99
CA LEU A 119 -13.46 7.28 -3.62
C LEU A 119 -13.51 6.95 -2.12
N VAL A 120 -13.53 7.98 -1.26
CA VAL A 120 -13.60 7.78 0.19
C VAL A 120 -14.92 7.11 0.60
N ARG A 121 -16.03 7.49 -0.04
CA ARG A 121 -17.33 6.85 0.19
C ARG A 121 -17.30 5.37 -0.20
N THR A 122 -16.86 5.07 -1.42
CA THR A 122 -16.79 3.69 -1.93
C THR A 122 -15.87 2.81 -1.06
N ALA A 123 -14.68 3.30 -0.70
CA ALA A 123 -13.77 2.55 0.17
C ALA A 123 -14.39 2.22 1.55
N LYS A 124 -15.24 3.11 2.08
CA LYS A 124 -15.97 2.84 3.34
C LYS A 124 -17.10 1.84 3.17
N GLU A 125 -17.82 1.90 2.05
CA GLU A 125 -18.88 0.94 1.72
C GLU A 125 -18.30 -0.47 1.58
N GLU A 126 -17.18 -0.62 0.87
CA GLU A 126 -16.47 -1.88 0.71
C GLU A 126 -16.00 -2.45 2.06
N ARG A 127 -15.43 -1.62 2.95
CA ARG A 127 -15.03 -2.05 4.30
C ARG A 127 -16.21 -2.53 5.15
N ARG A 128 -17.36 -1.87 5.03
CA ARG A 128 -18.60 -2.28 5.73
C ARG A 128 -19.11 -3.60 5.18
N ALA A 129 -19.13 -3.77 3.87
CA ALA A 129 -19.54 -4.99 3.20
C ALA A 129 -18.64 -6.18 3.61
N ALA A 130 -17.32 -5.97 3.63
CA ALA A 130 -16.37 -6.96 4.11
C ALA A 130 -16.62 -7.33 5.58
N ALA A 131 -16.80 -6.34 6.46
CA ALA A 131 -17.08 -6.58 7.87
C ALA A 131 -18.39 -7.35 8.10
N SER A 132 -19.44 -7.11 7.30
CA SER A 132 -20.68 -7.88 7.38
C SER A 132 -20.53 -9.32 6.86
N ALA A 133 -19.76 -9.53 5.78
CA ALA A 133 -19.51 -10.86 5.24
C ALA A 133 -18.73 -11.73 6.24
N ASP A 134 -17.74 -11.16 6.92
CA ASP A 134 -16.98 -11.83 7.97
C ASP A 134 -17.88 -12.21 9.16
N ASP A 135 -18.80 -11.34 9.55
CA ASP A 135 -19.72 -11.61 10.65
C ASP A 135 -20.72 -12.73 10.31
N GLU A 136 -21.26 -12.74 9.09
CA GLU A 136 -22.13 -13.81 8.60
C GLU A 136 -21.41 -15.16 8.58
N GLY A 137 -20.15 -15.19 8.12
CA GLY A 137 -19.30 -16.38 8.17
C GLY A 137 -19.10 -16.90 9.59
N ARG A 138 -18.81 -16.03 10.56
CA ARG A 138 -18.67 -16.42 11.98
C ARG A 138 -20.00 -16.89 12.58
N ASN A 139 -21.11 -16.27 12.22
CA ASN A 139 -22.42 -16.67 12.70
C ASN A 139 -22.82 -18.06 12.16
N TRP A 140 -22.54 -18.33 10.88
CA TRP A 140 -22.73 -19.65 10.29
C TRP A 140 -21.86 -20.72 10.99
N LEU A 141 -20.57 -20.43 11.22
CA LEU A 141 -19.68 -21.32 11.98
C LEU A 141 -20.18 -21.61 13.40
N ARG A 142 -20.74 -20.60 14.07
CA ARG A 142 -21.33 -20.77 15.40
C ARG A 142 -22.55 -21.69 15.38
N TRP A 143 -23.39 -21.61 14.35
CA TRP A 143 -24.56 -22.48 14.22
C TRP A 143 -24.18 -23.93 13.89
N THR A 144 -23.21 -24.14 12.99
CA THR A 144 -22.75 -25.49 12.62
C THR A 144 -22.03 -26.20 13.76
N LEU A 145 -21.16 -25.51 14.51
CA LEU A 145 -20.48 -26.08 15.68
C LEU A 145 -21.41 -26.25 16.89
N GLY A 146 -22.40 -25.35 17.06
CA GLY A 146 -23.42 -25.45 18.11
C GLY A 146 -24.30 -26.69 17.98
N LEU A 147 -24.58 -27.14 16.75
CA LEU A 147 -25.35 -28.35 16.48
C LEU A 147 -24.61 -29.64 16.88
N THR A 148 -23.27 -29.65 16.85
CA THR A 148 -22.45 -30.79 17.32
C THR A 148 -22.23 -30.85 18.83
N ALA A 149 -22.33 -29.71 19.54
CA ALA A 149 -22.08 -29.67 20.99
C ALA A 149 -23.24 -30.25 21.82
N ALA A 150 -24.47 -30.28 21.30
CA ALA A 150 -25.64 -30.80 22.02
C ALA A 150 -25.78 -32.34 21.98
N ALA A 151 -25.02 -33.05 21.14
CA ALA A 151 -25.10 -34.52 20.99
C ALA A 151 -24.02 -35.30 21.76
N LEU A 152 -22.98 -34.64 22.31
CA LEU A 152 -21.92 -35.29 23.09
C LEU A 152 -22.19 -35.25 24.60
N GLY A 153 -23.46 -35.43 24.97
CA GLY A 153 -23.95 -35.27 26.32
C GLY A 153 -24.55 -36.51 26.96
N THR A 154 -24.21 -37.74 26.53
CA THR A 154 -24.45 -38.99 27.28
C THR A 154 -23.86 -40.21 26.53
N ALA A 155 -22.54 -40.43 26.55
CA ALA A 155 -21.96 -41.74 26.21
C ALA A 155 -20.49 -41.92 26.64
N ALA A 156 -20.00 -41.22 27.69
CA ALA A 156 -18.67 -41.50 28.24
C ALA A 156 -18.67 -42.63 29.29
N VAL A 157 -19.71 -43.47 29.27
CA VAL A 157 -19.73 -44.75 29.96
C VAL A 157 -20.21 -45.77 28.94
N LEU A 158 -19.43 -46.82 28.75
CA LEU A 158 -19.66 -48.01 27.93
C LEU A 158 -18.91 -48.06 26.59
N LEU A 159 -17.93 -48.97 26.60
CA LEU A 159 -17.56 -49.91 25.54
C LEU A 159 -16.37 -49.54 24.65
N PHE A 160 -15.19 -49.87 25.18
CA PHE A 160 -14.28 -50.76 24.45
C PHE A 160 -15.08 -52.02 24.03
N GLY A 161 -15.29 -52.23 22.74
CA GLY A 161 -15.98 -53.41 22.22
C GLY A 161 -16.14 -53.40 20.70
N ASP A 162 -15.15 -53.99 20.03
CA ASP A 162 -15.27 -54.92 18.89
C ASP A 162 -16.26 -54.63 17.72
N GLY A 163 -15.70 -54.53 16.50
CA GLY A 163 -16.27 -55.14 15.30
C GLY A 163 -17.14 -54.29 14.34
N GLY A 164 -16.77 -54.29 13.04
CA GLY A 164 -17.75 -54.43 11.96
C GLY A 164 -17.92 -53.29 10.93
N SER A 165 -17.67 -53.64 9.67
CA SER A 165 -17.88 -52.94 8.39
C SER A 165 -19.22 -52.20 8.18
N GLY A 166 -19.22 -51.16 7.32
CA GLY A 166 -20.43 -50.69 6.63
C GLY A 166 -20.26 -49.38 5.85
N ASP A 167 -20.29 -49.49 4.52
CA ASP A 167 -20.33 -48.44 3.50
C ASP A 167 -21.61 -47.57 3.57
N GLY A 168 -21.57 -46.33 3.07
CA GLY A 168 -22.75 -45.47 2.93
C GLY A 168 -22.47 -43.97 2.84
N SER A 169 -22.13 -43.49 1.64
CA SER A 169 -22.11 -42.07 1.28
C SER A 169 -23.53 -41.52 1.08
N ASP A 170 -24.19 -41.09 2.17
CA ASP A 170 -25.43 -40.32 2.09
C ASP A 170 -25.12 -38.82 1.87
N SER A 171 -25.22 -38.39 0.61
CA SER A 171 -25.21 -36.97 0.24
C SER A 171 -26.54 -36.33 0.68
N LEU A 172 -26.48 -35.46 1.68
CA LEU A 172 -27.64 -34.69 2.15
C LEU A 172 -28.11 -33.67 1.09
N PRO A 173 -29.43 -33.47 0.93
CA PRO A 173 -29.96 -32.52 -0.05
C PRO A 173 -29.69 -31.06 0.35
N PRO A 174 -29.46 -30.17 -0.64
CA PRO A 174 -29.29 -28.74 -0.36
C PRO A 174 -30.60 -28.11 0.14
N PRO A 175 -30.53 -27.12 1.05
CA PRO A 175 -31.71 -26.44 1.57
C PRO A 175 -32.38 -25.54 0.52
N PRO A 176 -33.71 -25.30 0.63
CA PRO A 176 -34.44 -24.44 -0.30
C PRO A 176 -34.06 -22.96 -0.15
N ALA A 177 -34.09 -22.24 -1.27
CA ALA A 177 -33.78 -20.81 -1.34
C ALA A 177 -34.87 -19.96 -0.64
N PRO A 178 -34.50 -18.83 -0.01
CA PRO A 178 -35.46 -17.91 0.60
C PRO A 178 -36.24 -17.15 -0.49
N GLU A 179 -37.56 -17.02 -0.29
CA GLU A 179 -38.48 -16.16 -1.06
C GLU A 179 -38.30 -14.67 -0.75
#